data_AF-A0A645B705-F1
#
_entry.id   AF-A0A645B705-F1
#
_cell.length_a   1.000
_cell.length_b   1.000
_cell.length_c   1.000
_cell.angle_alpha   90.00
_cell.angle_beta   90.00
_cell.angle_gamma   90.00
#
_symmetry.space_group_name_H-M   'P 1'
#
loop_
_entity.id
_entity.type
_entity.pdbx_description
1 polymer ?
#
loop_
_entity_poly.entity_id
_entity_poly.type
_entity_poly.pdbx_seq_one_letter_code
_entity_poly.pdbx_strand_id
1 'polypeptide(L)'
;MGTSPERMTYQAGVCDEVMDSVTKTLTEKTPEQLANLLINRTAVAAQRRVSEMKDVKATLEAMELPAFATQGTIDRLQWFCDLGLKEYFNAIPPADYHDVLRAATELRAKGEK
;
A
#
# COMPACT_ATOMS: atom_id res chain seq x y z
N MET A 1 -21.64 11.46 -16.85
CA MET A 1 -21.55 9.99 -16.77
C MET A 1 -20.31 9.68 -15.96
N GLY A 2 -20.45 9.21 -14.72
CA GLY A 2 -19.30 8.88 -13.88
C GLY A 2 -18.54 7.70 -14.48
N THR A 3 -17.23 7.84 -14.65
CA THR A 3 -16.36 6.79 -15.15
C THR A 3 -16.29 5.67 -14.11
N SER A 4 -16.66 4.47 -14.51
CA SER A 4 -16.74 3.32 -13.61
C SER A 4 -15.32 2.86 -13.23
N PRO A 5 -14.98 2.72 -11.93
CA PRO A 5 -13.62 2.51 -11.45
C PRO A 5 -12.97 1.22 -11.98
N GLU A 6 -13.76 0.22 -12.37
CA GLU A 6 -13.27 -1.06 -12.91
C GLU A 6 -12.66 -0.96 -14.32
N ARG A 7 -12.79 0.17 -15.02
CA ARG A 7 -12.23 0.37 -16.38
C ARG A 7 -11.05 1.35 -16.43
N MET A 8 -10.51 1.78 -15.29
CA MET A 8 -9.43 2.77 -15.22
C MET A 8 -8.23 2.43 -16.11
N THR A 9 -7.69 1.21 -15.98
CA THR A 9 -6.51 0.76 -16.76
C THR A 9 -6.81 0.67 -18.25
N TYR A 10 -8.06 0.38 -18.60
CA TYR A 10 -8.53 0.37 -19.99
C TYR A 10 -8.59 1.79 -20.56
N GLN A 11 -9.09 2.76 -19.79
CA GLN A 11 -9.13 4.17 -20.18
C GLN A 11 -7.73 4.77 -20.36
N ALA A 12 -6.78 4.35 -19.52
CA ALA A 12 -5.38 4.77 -19.62
C ALA A 12 -4.59 4.00 -20.69
N GLY A 13 -5.16 2.95 -21.30
CA GLY A 13 -4.51 2.17 -22.35
C GLY A 13 -3.37 1.28 -21.87
N VAL A 14 -3.40 0.85 -20.59
CA VAL A 14 -2.29 0.11 -19.93
C VAL A 14 -2.73 -1.22 -19.29
N CYS A 15 -3.84 -1.80 -19.73
CA CYS A 15 -4.38 -3.04 -19.15
C CYS A 15 -3.34 -4.17 -19.16
N ASP A 16 -2.68 -4.39 -20.30
CA ASP A 16 -1.79 -5.53 -20.48
C ASP A 16 -0.51 -5.35 -19.66
N GLU A 17 0.05 -4.15 -19.63
CA GLU A 17 1.24 -3.83 -18.84
C GLU A 17 0.99 -3.98 -17.32
N VAL A 18 -0.20 -3.58 -16.86
CA VAL A 18 -0.59 -3.78 -15.45
C VAL A 18 -0.73 -5.27 -15.14
N MET A 19 -1.37 -6.05 -16.02
CA MET A 19 -1.52 -7.49 -15.81
C MET A 19 -0.18 -8.24 -15.84
N ASP A 20 0.73 -7.84 -16.73
CA ASP A 20 2.08 -8.38 -16.79
C ASP A 20 2.86 -8.06 -15.50
N SER A 21 2.76 -6.81 -15.01
CA SER A 21 3.41 -6.38 -13.77
C SER A 21 2.91 -7.16 -12.54
N VAL A 22 1.59 -7.34 -12.42
CA VAL A 22 0.97 -8.11 -11.34
C VAL A 22 1.37 -9.58 -11.43
N THR A 23 1.30 -10.17 -12.62
CA THR A 23 1.67 -11.58 -12.84
C THR A 23 3.11 -11.84 -12.45
N LYS A 24 4.03 -10.98 -12.90
CA LYS A 24 5.45 -11.06 -12.54
C LYS A 24 5.63 -11.02 -11.01
N THR A 25 4.98 -10.07 -10.34
CA THR A 25 5.06 -9.94 -8.88
C THR A 25 4.56 -11.18 -8.14
N LEU A 26 3.43 -11.75 -8.58
CA LEU A 26 2.77 -12.88 -7.91
C LEU A 26 3.43 -14.23 -8.18
N THR A 27 4.16 -14.38 -9.29
CA THR A 27 4.75 -15.65 -9.71
C THR A 27 6.22 -15.80 -9.33
N GLU A 28 6.94 -14.70 -9.10
CA GLU A 28 8.37 -14.72 -8.78
C GLU A 28 8.69 -15.16 -7.34
N LYS A 29 7.70 -15.14 -6.43
CA LYS A 29 7.90 -15.33 -4.99
C LYS A 29 6.76 -16.13 -4.38
N THR A 30 7.05 -16.84 -3.28
CA THR A 30 5.98 -17.43 -2.48
C THR A 30 5.13 -16.32 -1.82
N PRO A 31 3.86 -16.60 -1.45
CA PRO A 31 3.04 -15.64 -0.73
C PRO A 31 3.70 -15.12 0.56
N GLU A 32 4.41 -15.98 1.28
CA GLU A 32 5.16 -15.61 2.49
C GLU A 32 6.32 -14.66 2.19
N GLN A 33 7.08 -14.92 1.12
CA GLN A 33 8.15 -14.02 0.68
C GLN A 33 7.61 -12.65 0.24
N LEU A 34 6.43 -12.62 -0.40
CA LEU A 34 5.75 -11.37 -0.74
C LEU A 34 5.24 -10.64 0.50
N ALA A 35 4.70 -11.35 1.49
CA ALA A 35 4.29 -10.76 2.76
C ALA A 35 5.48 -10.09 3.47
N ASN A 36 6.60 -10.81 3.61
CA ASN A 36 7.84 -10.26 4.18
C ASN A 36 8.35 -9.05 3.39
N LEU A 37 8.30 -9.10 2.05
CA LEU A 37 8.73 -7.99 1.21
C LEU A 37 7.84 -6.75 1.38
N LEU A 38 6.52 -6.92 1.31
CA LEU A 38 5.56 -5.82 1.19
C LEU A 38 5.20 -5.24 2.56
N ILE A 39 4.93 -6.08 3.56
CA ILE A 39 4.48 -5.64 4.89
C ILE A 39 5.64 -4.99 5.64
N ASN A 40 6.81 -5.62 5.70
CA ASN A 40 7.93 -5.13 6.50
C ASN A 40 8.46 -3.80 5.97
N ARG A 41 8.59 -3.67 4.64
CA ARG A 41 8.96 -2.39 4.02
C ARG A 41 7.92 -1.31 4.27
N THR A 42 6.64 -1.66 4.22
CA THR A 42 5.56 -0.69 4.46
C THR A 42 5.57 -0.19 5.89
N ALA A 43 5.87 -1.05 6.88
CA ALA A 43 5.92 -0.68 8.30
C ALA A 43 6.83 0.54 8.59
N VAL A 44 7.92 0.71 7.86
CA VAL A 44 8.87 1.82 8.07
C VAL A 44 8.78 2.91 7.00
N ALA A 45 8.23 2.62 5.82
CA ALA A 45 8.19 3.54 4.69
C ALA A 45 6.80 4.17 4.43
N ALA A 46 5.78 3.81 5.21
CA ALA A 46 4.40 4.24 4.99
C ALA A 46 4.25 5.76 4.87
N GLN A 47 4.85 6.55 5.79
CA GLN A 47 4.75 8.02 5.79
C GLN A 47 5.15 8.64 4.45
N ARG A 48 6.31 8.22 3.90
CA ARG A 48 6.78 8.71 2.60
C ARG A 48 5.81 8.28 1.49
N ARG A 49 5.39 7.01 1.49
CA ARG A 49 4.49 6.45 0.48
C ARG A 49 3.09 7.09 0.50
N VAL A 50 2.59 7.54 1.64
CA VAL A 50 1.32 8.29 1.70
C VAL A 50 1.43 9.56 0.85
N SER A 51 2.52 10.32 0.98
CA SER A 51 2.73 11.54 0.18
C SER A 51 2.79 11.21 -1.31
N GLU A 52 3.58 10.22 -1.69
CA GLU A 52 3.72 9.79 -3.09
C GLU A 52 2.38 9.35 -3.69
N MET A 53 1.57 8.59 -2.94
CA MET A 53 0.27 8.14 -3.43
C MET A 53 -0.76 9.28 -3.51
N LYS A 54 -0.66 10.33 -2.67
CA LYS A 54 -1.47 11.54 -2.80
C LYS A 54 -1.15 12.28 -4.10
N ASP A 55 0.13 12.34 -4.50
CA ASP A 55 0.53 12.93 -5.77
C ASP A 55 0.04 12.09 -6.97
N VAL A 56 0.09 10.75 -6.88
CA VAL A 56 -0.50 9.85 -7.88
C VAL A 56 -2.01 10.07 -7.99
N LYS A 57 -2.71 10.20 -6.86
CA LYS A 57 -4.15 10.50 -6.84
C LYS A 57 -4.46 11.81 -7.57
N ALA A 58 -3.75 12.88 -7.23
CA ALA A 58 -3.94 14.19 -7.84
C ALA A 58 -3.69 14.13 -9.37
N THR A 59 -2.72 13.35 -9.81
CA THR A 59 -2.43 13.14 -11.24
C THR A 59 -3.58 12.43 -11.94
N LEU A 60 -4.12 11.35 -11.36
CA LEU A 60 -5.26 10.63 -11.93
C LEU A 60 -6.51 11.53 -12.01
N GLU A 61 -6.79 12.29 -10.96
CA GLU A 61 -7.92 13.22 -10.91
C GLU A 61 -7.78 14.35 -11.95
N ALA A 62 -6.57 14.88 -12.17
CA ALA A 62 -6.30 15.87 -13.21
C ALA A 62 -6.50 15.32 -14.64
N MET A 63 -6.38 14.00 -14.82
CA MET A 63 -6.67 13.29 -16.07
C MET A 63 -8.13 12.85 -16.19
N GLU A 64 -8.99 13.25 -15.24
CA GLU A 64 -10.40 12.82 -15.13
C GLU A 64 -10.55 11.28 -15.00
N LEU A 65 -9.52 10.61 -14.48
CA LEU A 65 -9.51 9.18 -14.22
C LEU A 65 -9.93 8.86 -12.78
N PRO A 66 -10.67 7.76 -12.56
CA PRO A 66 -11.06 7.35 -11.22
C PRO A 66 -9.85 6.87 -10.40
N ALA A 67 -9.70 7.36 -9.17
CA ALA A 67 -8.57 7.04 -8.29
C ALA A 67 -8.95 6.10 -7.13
N PHE A 68 -9.94 5.22 -7.31
CA PHE A 68 -10.48 4.37 -6.24
C PHE A 68 -9.42 3.46 -5.58
N ALA A 69 -8.66 2.71 -6.39
CA ALA A 69 -7.61 1.82 -5.88
C ALA A 69 -6.46 2.61 -5.21
N THR A 70 -6.14 3.78 -5.77
CA THR A 70 -5.16 4.71 -5.20
C THR A 70 -5.60 5.22 -3.83
N GLN A 71 -6.88 5.60 -3.67
CA GLN A 71 -7.42 6.01 -2.38
C GLN A 71 -7.34 4.89 -1.35
N GLY A 72 -7.75 3.66 -1.70
CA GLY A 72 -7.63 2.53 -0.79
C GLY A 72 -6.17 2.25 -0.37
N THR A 73 -5.21 2.49 -1.27
CA THR A 73 -3.79 2.41 -0.95
C THR A 73 -3.36 3.50 0.03
N ILE A 74 -3.80 4.75 -0.16
CA ILE A 74 -3.55 5.86 0.78
C ILE A 74 -4.11 5.50 2.16
N ASP A 75 -5.35 5.04 2.24
CA ASP A 75 -6.01 4.71 3.50
C ASP A 75 -5.25 3.60 4.24
N ARG A 76 -4.81 2.58 3.50
CA ARG A 76 -4.02 1.49 4.06
C ARG A 76 -2.67 1.98 4.58
N LEU A 77 -1.96 2.82 3.83
CA LEU A 77 -0.68 3.37 4.25
C LEU A 77 -0.82 4.33 5.43
N GLN A 78 -1.90 5.13 5.47
CA GLN A 78 -2.20 6.02 6.58
C GLN A 78 -2.43 5.22 7.86
N TRP A 79 -3.17 4.10 7.79
CA TRP A 79 -3.30 3.18 8.92
C TRP A 79 -1.95 2.69 9.46
N PHE A 80 -0.97 2.38 8.60
CA PHE A 80 0.39 2.04 9.05
C PHE A 80 1.10 3.21 9.75
N CYS A 81 0.88 4.44 9.28
CA CYS A 81 1.45 5.64 9.89
C CYS A 81 0.85 5.89 11.28
N ASP A 82 -0.47 5.77 11.40
CA ASP A 82 -1.21 6.04 12.63
C ASP A 82 -0.86 5.05 13.75
N LEU A 83 -0.37 3.86 13.41
CA LEU A 83 0.13 2.89 14.37
C LEU A 83 1.49 3.26 15.00
N GLY A 84 2.28 4.14 14.38
CA GLY A 84 3.65 4.44 14.86
C GLY A 84 4.65 3.30 14.69
N LEU A 85 4.45 2.44 13.69
CA LEU A 85 5.30 1.26 13.45
C LEU A 85 6.74 1.62 13.08
N LYS A 86 6.95 2.76 12.40
CA LYS A 86 8.29 3.22 12.04
C LYS A 86 9.13 3.51 13.28
N GLU A 87 8.54 4.19 14.26
CA GLU A 87 9.17 4.51 15.53
C GLU A 87 9.38 3.22 16.36
N TYR A 88 8.37 2.34 16.39
CA TYR A 88 8.47 1.04 17.06
C TYR A 88 9.67 0.20 16.58
N PHE A 89 9.90 0.17 15.26
CA PHE A 89 11.00 -0.58 14.64
C PHE A 89 12.28 0.24 14.43
N ASN A 90 12.38 1.46 14.98
CA ASN A 90 13.53 2.36 14.77
C ASN A 90 13.91 2.55 13.30
N ALA A 91 12.91 2.64 12.42
CA ALA A 91 13.05 2.73 10.96
C ALA A 91 13.76 1.56 10.27
N ILE A 92 13.96 0.43 10.96
CA ILE A 92 14.56 -0.79 10.39
C ILE A 92 13.44 -1.82 10.13
N PRO A 93 13.18 -2.21 8.87
CA PRO A 93 12.19 -3.24 8.58
C PRO A 93 12.53 -4.55 9.30
N PRO A 94 11.56 -5.23 9.95
CA PRO A 94 11.78 -6.57 10.47
C PRO A 94 11.98 -7.59 9.33
N ALA A 95 12.45 -8.78 9.67
CA ALA A 95 12.61 -9.87 8.70
C ALA A 95 11.31 -10.65 8.47
N ASP A 96 10.45 -10.73 9.48
CA ASP A 96 9.21 -11.49 9.47
C ASP A 96 7.98 -10.58 9.60
N TYR A 97 7.02 -10.73 8.69
CA TYR A 97 5.75 -10.01 8.71
C TYR A 97 4.93 -10.27 9.99
N HIS A 98 5.10 -11.41 10.65
CA HIS A 98 4.48 -11.69 11.94
C HIS A 98 4.89 -10.66 13.00
N ASP A 99 6.12 -10.13 12.96
CA ASP A 99 6.59 -9.11 13.89
C ASP A 99 5.78 -7.80 13.72
N VAL A 100 5.48 -7.43 12.47
CA VAL A 100 4.67 -6.26 12.14
C VAL A 100 3.23 -6.45 12.62
N LEU A 101 2.64 -7.63 12.39
CA LEU A 101 1.27 -7.92 12.81
C LEU A 101 1.12 -7.94 14.34
N ARG A 102 2.12 -8.50 15.04
CA ARG A 102 2.18 -8.48 16.51
C ARG A 102 2.30 -7.05 17.03
N ALA A 103 3.24 -6.26 16.51
CA ALA A 103 3.39 -4.86 16.88
C ALA A 103 2.11 -4.04 16.64
N ALA A 104 1.46 -4.22 15.48
CA ALA A 104 0.20 -3.54 15.16
C ALA A 104 -0.92 -3.90 16.16
N THR A 105 -0.99 -5.16 16.58
CA THR A 105 -1.97 -5.63 17.59
C THR A 105 -1.70 -4.99 18.95
N GLU A 106 -0.44 -4.98 19.39
CA GLU A 106 -0.03 -4.38 20.67
C GLU A 106 -0.24 -2.86 20.72
N LEU A 107 0.08 -2.16 19.63
CA LEU A 107 -0.05 -0.70 19.53
C LEU A 107 -1.52 -0.27 19.51
N ARG A 108 -2.39 -1.01 18.80
CA ARG A 108 -3.85 -0.76 18.86
C ARG A 108 -4.41 -0.95 20.26
N ALA A 109 -4.06 -2.04 20.93
CA ALA A 109 -4.53 -2.32 22.28
C ALA A 109 -4.08 -1.26 23.33
N LYS A 110 -2.98 -0.55 23.06
CA LYS A 110 -2.50 0.56 23.89
C LYS A 110 -3.22 1.88 23.61
N GLY A 111 -3.60 2.14 22.36
CA GLY A 111 -4.32 3.37 21.97
C GLY A 111 -5.81 3.37 22.28
N GLU A 112 -6.40 2.20 22.58
CA GLU A 112 -7.80 2.04 23.01
C GLU A 112 -7.98 2.15 24.54
N LYS A 113 -6.90 2.40 25.30
CA LYS A 113 -6.91 2.65 26.75
C LYS A 113 -6.82 4.14 27.06
#